data_AF-A0AAP3EPR1-F1
#
_entry.id   AF-A0AAP3EPR1-F1
#
_cell.length_a   1.000
_cell.length_b   1.000
_cell.length_c   1.000
_cell.angle_alpha   90.00
_cell.angle_beta   90.00
_cell.angle_gamma   90.00
#
_symmetry.space_group_name_H-M   'P 1'
#
loop_
_entity.id
_entity.type
_entity.pdbx_description
1 polymer ?
#
loop_
_entity_poly.entity_id
_entity_poly.type
_entity_poly.pdbx_seq_one_letter_code
_entity_poly.pdbx_strand_id
1 'polypeptide(L)'
;FSATSTTSSTTAFSATTAGNAIAGKYTISVTHLAQAQTLTTRTTRDDTKTAIATSDSKLTIQQGGDKDPITIDISAANSSLSGIRDAINNAKAGVSASIINVGNGEYRLSV
;
A
#
# COMPACT_ATOMS: atom_id res chain seq x y z
N PHE A 1 0.94 0.71 40.12
CA PHE A 1 0.95 1.07 38.69
C PHE A 1 1.52 2.47 38.57
N SER A 2 2.59 2.66 37.80
CA SER A 2 3.16 4.00 37.54
C SER A 2 2.76 4.47 36.14
N ALA A 3 2.16 5.65 36.06
CA ALA A 3 1.81 6.31 34.80
C ALA A 3 2.79 7.44 34.53
N THR A 4 3.18 7.64 33.28
CA THR A 4 4.09 8.70 32.84
C THR A 4 3.50 9.46 31.67
N SER A 5 3.87 10.73 31.52
CA SER A 5 3.53 11.56 30.37
C SER A 5 4.79 11.89 29.59
N THR A 6 4.66 12.08 28.28
CA THR A 6 5.77 12.41 27.39
C THR A 6 5.68 13.86 26.92
N THR A 7 6.83 14.51 26.74
CA THR A 7 6.93 15.80 26.07
C THR A 7 8.07 15.73 25.08
N SER A 8 7.85 16.24 23.87
CA SER A 8 8.85 16.32 22.80
C SER A 8 9.31 17.76 22.64
N SER A 9 10.57 17.94 22.28
CA SER A 9 11.13 19.26 21.94
C SER A 9 10.82 19.70 20.50
N THR A 10 10.24 18.81 19.67
CA THR A 10 9.95 19.07 18.25
C THR A 10 8.62 18.43 17.85
N THR A 11 8.07 18.84 16.71
CA THR A 11 6.92 18.19 16.06
C THR A 11 7.31 16.99 15.20
N ALA A 12 8.61 16.73 15.03
CA ALA A 12 9.11 15.63 14.19
C ALA A 12 8.77 14.24 14.76
N PHE A 13 8.52 14.15 16.07
CA PHE A 13 8.03 12.95 16.71
C PHE A 13 7.21 13.27 17.97
N SER A 14 6.31 12.35 18.30
CA SER A 14 5.65 12.26 19.60
C SER A 14 5.79 10.81 20.12
N ALA A 15 5.45 10.59 21.38
CA ALA A 15 5.47 9.26 21.99
C ALA A 15 4.25 9.08 22.89
N THR A 16 3.94 7.82 23.21
CA THR A 16 2.98 7.45 24.24
C THR A 16 3.62 6.36 25.12
N THR A 17 3.14 6.21 26.35
CA THR A 17 3.71 5.27 27.32
C THR A 17 2.67 4.26 27.77
N ALA A 18 3.08 3.00 27.87
CA ALA A 18 2.36 2.00 28.65
C ALA A 18 2.73 2.12 30.13
N GLY A 19 2.04 1.37 30.99
CA GLY A 19 2.35 1.31 32.42
C GLY A 19 3.80 0.91 32.68
N ASN A 20 4.41 1.54 33.70
CA ASN A 20 5.80 1.29 34.13
C ASN A 20 6.87 1.71 33.11
N ALA A 21 6.57 2.63 32.19
CA ALA A 21 7.61 3.24 31.35
C ALA A 21 8.65 3.98 32.20
N ILE A 22 9.93 3.83 31.84
CA ILE A 22 11.06 4.39 32.58
C ILE A 22 11.12 5.90 32.33
N ALA A 23 10.89 6.70 33.38
CA ALA A 23 11.02 8.14 33.31
C ALA A 23 12.47 8.56 33.04
N GLY A 24 12.67 9.54 32.16
CA GLY A 24 13.99 10.01 31.80
C GLY A 24 13.97 10.99 30.64
N LYS A 25 15.14 11.57 30.35
CA LYS A 25 15.37 12.36 29.13
C LYS A 25 16.06 11.49 28.10
N TYR A 26 15.43 11.32 26.95
CA TYR A 26 15.95 10.51 25.85
C TYR A 26 16.31 11.42 24.68
N THR A 27 17.54 11.31 24.19
CA THR A 27 17.97 11.99 22.97
C THR A 27 17.64 11.10 21.78
N ILE A 28 16.76 11.57 20.90
CA ILE A 28 16.26 10.83 19.74
C ILE A 28 16.68 11.56 18.47
N SER A 29 17.26 10.85 17.50
CA SER A 29 17.62 11.35 16.18
C SER A 29 16.96 10.50 15.11
N VAL A 30 16.16 11.14 14.24
CA VAL A 30 15.46 10.49 13.13
C VAL A 30 16.22 10.75 11.85
N THR A 31 16.80 9.72 11.23
CA THR A 31 17.61 9.87 10.00
C THR A 31 16.81 9.60 8.73
N HIS A 32 15.82 8.71 8.80
CA HIS A 32 14.95 8.34 7.68
C HIS A 32 13.56 7.99 8.17
N LEU A 33 12.57 8.17 7.30
CA LEU A 33 11.22 7.68 7.50
C LEU A 33 11.02 6.39 6.72
N ALA A 34 10.31 5.43 7.32
CA ALA A 34 9.85 4.26 6.60
C ALA A 34 8.87 4.68 5.49
N GLN A 35 8.98 4.06 4.32
CA GLN A 35 8.10 4.31 3.18
C GLN A 35 7.45 3.01 2.74
N ALA A 36 6.17 3.08 2.36
CA ALA A 36 5.50 1.98 1.67
C ALA A 36 5.86 2.03 0.18
N GLN A 37 6.16 0.86 -0.41
CA GLN A 37 6.43 0.78 -1.85
C GLN A 37 5.15 1.09 -2.64
N THR A 38 5.30 1.77 -3.78
CA THR A 38 4.23 1.94 -4.76
C THR A 38 4.77 1.63 -6.16
N LEU A 39 4.11 0.72 -6.86
CA LEU A 39 4.40 0.33 -8.23
C LEU A 39 3.31 0.85 -9.15
N THR A 40 3.68 1.69 -10.11
CA THR A 40 2.75 2.30 -11.06
C THR A 40 3.02 1.79 -12.47
N THR A 41 1.98 1.46 -13.23
CA THR A 41 2.13 1.05 -14.64
C THR A 41 2.87 2.11 -15.44
N ARG A 42 3.82 1.69 -16.28
CA ARG A 42 4.61 2.61 -17.13
C ARG A 42 3.81 3.15 -18.31
N THR A 43 2.87 2.36 -18.81
CA THR A 43 1.90 2.74 -19.85
C THR A 43 0.56 3.11 -19.24
N THR A 44 -0.25 3.78 -20.05
CA THR A 44 -1.61 4.23 -19.74
C THR A 44 -2.66 3.41 -20.50
N ARG A 45 -3.90 3.55 -20.06
CA ARG A 45 -5.12 3.15 -20.79
C ARG A 45 -5.97 4.39 -21.01
N ASP A 46 -6.74 4.42 -22.08
CA ASP A 46 -7.71 5.46 -22.43
C ASP A 46 -9.04 5.34 -21.67
N ASP A 47 -9.30 4.18 -21.06
CA ASP A 47 -10.40 3.97 -20.13
C ASP A 47 -10.03 3.05 -18.96
N THR A 48 -11.03 2.78 -18.09
CA THR A 48 -10.86 1.90 -16.92
C THR A 48 -11.68 0.61 -16.98
N LYS A 49 -12.38 0.35 -18.09
CA LYS A 49 -13.43 -0.69 -18.21
C LYS A 49 -13.16 -1.69 -19.32
N THR A 50 -12.36 -1.35 -20.31
CA THR A 50 -11.95 -2.26 -21.38
C THR A 50 -10.99 -3.31 -20.83
N ALA A 51 -11.25 -4.57 -21.17
CA ALA A 51 -10.41 -5.71 -20.81
C ALA A 51 -9.01 -5.57 -21.42
N ILE A 52 -7.97 -5.84 -20.63
CA ILE A 52 -6.57 -5.82 -21.07
C ILE A 52 -6.14 -7.19 -21.59
N ALA A 53 -6.59 -8.25 -20.93
CA ALA A 53 -6.29 -9.63 -21.29
C ALA A 53 -7.40 -10.23 -22.16
N THR A 54 -7.01 -11.06 -23.13
CA THR A 54 -7.93 -11.80 -24.00
C THR A 54 -8.31 -13.17 -23.44
N SER A 55 -7.68 -13.60 -22.33
CA SER A 55 -7.92 -14.89 -21.67
C SER A 55 -7.83 -14.72 -20.17
N ASP A 56 -8.42 -15.67 -19.44
CA ASP A 56 -8.31 -15.74 -17.98
C ASP A 56 -6.85 -15.89 -17.56
N SER A 57 -6.49 -15.29 -16.44
CA SER A 57 -5.11 -15.18 -15.97
C SER A 57 -5.01 -15.26 -14.45
N LYS A 58 -3.79 -15.45 -13.95
CA LYS A 58 -3.50 -15.45 -12.52
C LYS A 58 -2.46 -14.39 -12.19
N LEU A 59 -2.81 -13.45 -11.32
CA LEU A 59 -1.90 -12.44 -10.80
C LEU A 59 -1.36 -12.92 -9.45
N THR A 60 -0.04 -13.08 -9.32
CA THR A 60 0.59 -13.45 -8.05
C THR A 60 1.31 -12.25 -7.45
N ILE A 61 0.99 -11.94 -6.19
CA ILE A 61 1.61 -10.86 -5.40
C ILE A 61 2.41 -11.49 -4.28
N GLN A 62 3.69 -11.14 -4.19
CA GLN A 62 4.62 -11.66 -3.19
C GLN A 62 5.30 -10.49 -2.48
N GLN A 63 5.14 -10.43 -1.15
CA GLN A 63 5.81 -9.45 -0.30
C GLN A 63 7.08 -10.03 0.33
N GLY A 64 8.04 -9.20 0.68
CA GLY A 64 9.23 -9.64 1.43
C GLY A 64 8.93 -9.99 2.89
N GLY A 65 9.96 -10.51 3.57
CA GLY A 65 9.90 -10.89 4.99
C GLY A 65 9.07 -12.16 5.21
N ASP A 66 9.39 -13.21 4.43
CA ASP A 66 8.86 -14.58 4.57
C ASP A 66 7.33 -14.71 4.58
N LYS A 67 6.64 -13.79 3.89
CA LYS A 67 5.18 -13.89 3.68
C LYS A 67 4.89 -14.86 2.55
N ASP A 68 3.76 -15.56 2.62
CA ASP A 68 3.33 -16.43 1.53
C ASP A 68 2.85 -15.63 0.31
N PRO A 69 3.03 -16.15 -0.92
CA PRO A 69 2.50 -15.53 -2.12
C PRO A 69 0.98 -15.61 -2.16
N ILE A 70 0.33 -14.57 -2.67
CA ILE A 70 -1.12 -14.53 -2.86
C ILE A 70 -1.41 -14.50 -4.36
N THR A 71 -2.08 -15.54 -4.85
CA THR A 71 -2.50 -15.65 -6.25
C THR A 71 -3.97 -15.29 -6.39
N ILE A 72 -4.28 -14.41 -7.33
CA ILE A 72 -5.60 -13.86 -7.61
C ILE A 72 -5.98 -14.26 -9.03
N ASP A 73 -7.12 -14.93 -9.18
CA ASP A 73 -7.67 -15.26 -10.50
C ASP A 73 -8.34 -14.02 -11.11
N ILE A 74 -7.96 -13.67 -12.33
CA ILE A 74 -8.49 -12.54 -13.10
C ILE A 74 -9.07 -13.09 -14.40
N SER A 75 -10.40 -13.09 -14.52
CA SER A 75 -11.04 -13.46 -15.78
C SER A 75 -10.76 -12.43 -16.88
N ALA A 76 -10.84 -12.85 -18.14
CA ALA A 76 -10.65 -11.95 -19.29
C ALA A 76 -11.57 -10.72 -19.19
N ALA A 77 -12.84 -10.91 -18.82
CA ALA A 77 -13.80 -9.83 -18.63
C ALA A 77 -13.45 -8.87 -17.48
N ASN A 78 -12.81 -9.38 -16.42
CA ASN A 78 -12.39 -8.58 -15.27
C ASN A 78 -10.95 -8.06 -15.37
N SER A 79 -10.30 -8.24 -16.52
CA SER A 79 -8.94 -7.76 -16.76
C SER A 79 -8.84 -6.26 -17.09
N SER A 80 -9.93 -5.51 -16.91
CA SER A 80 -9.90 -4.04 -17.00
C SER A 80 -9.21 -3.41 -15.79
N LEU A 81 -8.81 -2.13 -15.87
CA LEU A 81 -8.18 -1.46 -14.73
C LEU A 81 -9.06 -1.50 -13.46
N SER A 82 -10.37 -1.29 -13.62
CA SER A 82 -11.32 -1.38 -12.50
C SER A 82 -11.40 -2.80 -11.95
N GLY A 83 -11.52 -3.80 -12.83
CA GLY A 83 -11.61 -5.20 -12.41
C GLY A 83 -10.35 -5.68 -11.70
N ILE A 84 -9.16 -5.33 -12.20
CA ILE A 84 -7.88 -5.65 -11.56
C ILE A 84 -7.76 -4.95 -10.20
N ARG A 85 -8.09 -3.65 -10.12
CA ARG A 85 -8.08 -2.90 -8.85
C ARG A 85 -8.96 -3.59 -7.81
N ASP A 86 -10.20 -3.90 -8.19
CA ASP A 86 -11.18 -4.48 -7.29
C ASP A 86 -10.76 -5.89 -6.87
N ALA A 87 -10.23 -6.70 -7.80
CA ALA A 87 -9.70 -8.02 -7.48
C ALA A 87 -8.52 -7.97 -6.49
N ILE A 88 -7.57 -7.05 -6.68
CA ILE A 88 -6.43 -6.86 -5.74
C ILE A 88 -6.93 -6.43 -4.36
N ASN A 89 -7.82 -5.44 -4.29
CA ASN A 89 -8.34 -4.93 -3.02
C ASN A 89 -9.20 -5.96 -2.29
N ASN A 90 -9.96 -6.79 -3.01
CA ASN A 90 -10.78 -7.85 -2.44
C ASN A 90 -9.95 -9.05 -1.98
N ALA A 91 -8.80 -9.32 -2.61
CA ALA A 91 -7.90 -10.40 -2.22
C ALA A 91 -7.23 -10.18 -0.85
N LYS A 92 -7.28 -8.95 -0.30
CA LYS A 92 -6.65 -8.58 0.98
C LYS A 92 -5.16 -8.98 1.03
N ALA A 93 -4.46 -8.80 -0.08
CA ALA A 93 -3.10 -9.31 -0.28
C ALA A 93 -1.99 -8.51 0.43
N GLY A 94 -2.32 -7.76 1.48
CA GLY A 94 -1.38 -6.85 2.17
C GLY A 94 -0.94 -5.65 1.33
N VAL A 95 -1.57 -5.42 0.17
CA VAL A 95 -1.38 -4.29 -0.74
C VAL A 95 -2.72 -3.68 -1.13
N SER A 96 -2.71 -2.46 -1.67
CA SER A 96 -3.91 -1.76 -2.11
C SER A 96 -3.72 -1.19 -3.52
N ALA A 97 -4.63 -1.54 -4.42
CA ALA A 97 -4.63 -1.00 -5.77
C ALA A 97 -5.48 0.27 -5.88
N SER A 98 -4.99 1.23 -6.68
CA SER A 98 -5.68 2.47 -7.01
C SER A 98 -5.51 2.82 -8.49
N ILE A 99 -6.48 3.55 -9.05
CA ILE A 99 -6.42 4.05 -10.42
C ILE A 99 -6.18 5.55 -10.36
N ILE A 100 -5.18 6.01 -11.11
CA ILE A 100 -4.81 7.42 -11.22
C ILE A 100 -5.18 7.90 -12.61
N ASN A 101 -6.05 8.90 -12.70
CA ASN A 101 -6.26 9.65 -13.94
C ASN A 101 -5.11 10.66 -14.08
N VAL A 102 -4.26 10.49 -15.11
CA VAL A 102 -3.09 11.34 -15.34
C VAL A 102 -3.37 12.51 -16.28
N GLY A 103 -4.63 12.73 -16.65
CA GLY A 103 -5.06 13.74 -17.62
C GLY A 103 -5.20 13.17 -19.03
N ASN A 104 -5.72 13.96 -19.97
CA ASN A 104 -5.91 13.55 -21.38
C ASN A 104 -6.74 12.27 -21.61
N GLY A 105 -7.56 11.88 -20.64
CA GLY A 105 -8.30 10.61 -20.70
C GLY A 105 -7.41 9.39 -20.43
N GLU A 106 -6.22 9.57 -19.90
CA GLU A 106 -5.28 8.49 -19.61
C GLU A 106 -5.31 8.05 -18.15
N TYR A 107 -5.23 6.75 -17.92
CA TYR A 107 -5.30 6.13 -16.61
C TYR A 107 -4.12 5.20 -16.36
N ARG A 108 -3.61 5.20 -15.13
CA ARG A 108 -2.58 4.28 -14.62
C ARG A 108 -3.10 3.48 -13.44
N LEU A 109 -2.58 2.28 -13.26
CA LEU A 109 -2.81 1.47 -12.06
C LEU A 109 -1.59 1.58 -11.15
N SER A 110 -1.83 1.82 -9.87
CA SER A 110 -0.82 1.82 -8.82
C SER A 110 -1.16 0.81 -7.74
N VAL A 111 -0.17 0.07 -7.26
CA VAL A 111 -0.27 -0.93 -6.18
C VAL A 111 0.80 -0.68 -5.14
#